data_AF-A0A850LQT4-F1
#
_entry.id   AF-A0A850LQT4-F1
#
_cell.length_a   1.000
_cell.length_b   1.000
_cell.length_c   1.000
_cell.angle_alpha   90.00
_cell.angle_beta   90.00
_cell.angle_gamma   90.00
#
_symmetry.space_group_name_H-M   'P 1'
#
loop_
_entity.id
_entity.type
_entity.pdbx_description
1 polymer ?
#
loop_
_entity_poly.entity_id
_entity_poly.type
_entity_poly.pdbx_seq_one_letter_code
_entity_poly.pdbx_strand_id
1 'polypeptide(L)'
;MSEAKQGKYKGIKQAALYYEKSLKNPEYKKITVQELLKKISSHVLDERVDASWMLLKIVDCHPLTLFENISKLNDFLKDESKEVIRNIAKIIEFLAYKDPVKIATSIPNIVDLLDDDDTQLRFTASLIFKATSRKYGKIVQIPKLLNLLYDVNEQIRLNAVSTLIEVNDEHLDKIITTLYQLLNDKKYQAEVIDTIFKISSKYPEKTVISLVPHLKNKDNIIRRFTLVFLNNFGGKNLDYLNNIIPQLISILHDKVLNNRILVSNLLLKISQDHSQDFKDSIPKLIESFKKEKGNIQLNVVAILINVNRNYPDQIEIMPEISKKLEKFAKKSNLKMSRVARQYLSTLHKWNDDYGPAIKICQDLIKRNPLEDNFELLINTAQIYHTIGDFKNAIHYFLEASRSSDAYIRLKSLIMISYDYILQNSFKLAADFLNKTKKQHEALSDLLSSKRKEQIYLMISYVKALIQFDFEKAKTHLTKISNLNDFVHKWEKRAEKNEFKNLMDIKQRYKQYSKNNQGNKKITNKEKL
;
A
#
# COMPACT_ATOMS: atom_id res chain seq x y z
N MET A 1 -19.11 28.12 -51.03
CA MET A 1 -19.87 29.37 -50.89
C MET A 1 -20.69 29.64 -52.13
N SER A 2 -20.16 29.54 -53.36
CA SER A 2 -20.97 29.78 -54.57
C SER A 2 -22.17 28.83 -54.68
N GLU A 3 -22.01 27.52 -54.48
CA GLU A 3 -23.13 26.56 -54.55
C GLU A 3 -24.23 26.81 -53.51
N ALA A 4 -23.85 27.12 -52.26
CA ALA A 4 -24.83 27.50 -51.24
C ALA A 4 -25.47 28.86 -51.54
N LYS A 5 -24.72 29.84 -52.07
CA LYS A 5 -25.24 31.15 -52.48
C LYS A 5 -26.20 31.05 -53.67
N GLN A 6 -26.03 30.00 -54.48
CA GLN A 6 -26.93 29.63 -55.57
C GLN A 6 -28.16 28.82 -55.10
N GLY A 7 -28.38 28.68 -53.78
CA GLY A 7 -29.57 28.01 -53.24
C GLY A 7 -29.60 26.49 -53.41
N LYS A 8 -28.47 25.86 -53.79
CA LYS A 8 -28.36 24.40 -54.01
C LYS A 8 -28.63 23.57 -52.75
N TYR A 9 -28.51 24.18 -51.58
CA TYR A 9 -28.88 23.63 -50.28
C TYR A 9 -29.90 24.58 -49.66
N LYS A 10 -30.94 24.06 -48.97
CA LYS A 10 -31.92 24.84 -48.21
C LYS A 10 -31.97 24.37 -46.76
N GLY A 11 -32.37 25.26 -45.84
CA GLY A 11 -32.50 24.96 -44.41
C GLY A 11 -31.17 24.57 -43.76
N ILE A 12 -31.22 23.58 -42.86
CA ILE A 12 -30.09 23.16 -42.00
C ILE A 12 -28.84 22.76 -42.81
N LYS A 13 -28.98 22.14 -43.99
CA LYS A 13 -27.84 21.74 -44.83
C LYS A 13 -27.07 22.94 -45.41
N GLN A 14 -27.77 24.02 -45.75
CA GLN A 14 -27.15 25.25 -46.24
C GLN A 14 -26.41 25.98 -45.11
N ALA A 15 -27.06 26.06 -43.94
CA ALA A 15 -26.46 26.59 -42.72
C ALA A 15 -25.19 25.83 -42.35
N ALA A 16 -25.24 24.49 -42.33
CA ALA A 16 -24.10 23.62 -42.05
C ALA A 16 -22.93 23.82 -43.02
N LEU A 17 -23.17 23.98 -44.33
CA LEU A 17 -22.12 24.20 -45.33
C LEU A 17 -21.48 25.59 -45.25
N TYR A 18 -22.28 26.63 -44.96
CA TYR A 18 -21.74 27.97 -44.70
C TYR A 18 -20.92 27.99 -43.41
N TYR A 19 -21.43 27.31 -42.40
CA TYR A 19 -20.80 27.16 -41.11
C TYR A 19 -19.46 26.40 -41.21
N GLU A 20 -19.40 25.26 -41.89
CA GLU A 20 -18.16 24.49 -42.11
C GLU A 20 -17.07 25.35 -42.80
N LYS A 21 -17.47 26.17 -43.78
CA LYS A 21 -16.55 27.09 -44.46
C LYS A 21 -16.15 28.29 -43.61
N SER A 22 -17.06 28.78 -42.75
CA SER A 22 -16.78 29.86 -41.80
C SER A 22 -15.79 29.44 -40.73
N LEU A 23 -15.83 28.18 -40.29
CA LEU A 23 -14.94 27.64 -39.26
C LEU A 23 -13.47 27.52 -39.71
N LYS A 24 -13.20 27.55 -41.02
CA LYS A 24 -11.83 27.60 -41.56
C LYS A 24 -11.15 28.96 -41.40
N ASN A 25 -11.90 30.01 -41.08
CA ASN A 25 -11.37 31.35 -40.85
C ASN A 25 -11.66 31.78 -39.39
N PRO A 26 -10.62 32.09 -38.58
CA PRO A 26 -10.77 32.44 -37.16
C PRO A 26 -11.77 33.56 -36.87
N GLU A 27 -11.84 34.59 -37.72
CA GLU A 27 -12.73 35.75 -37.52
C GLU A 27 -14.20 35.36 -37.65
N TYR A 28 -14.54 34.64 -38.72
CA TYR A 28 -15.92 34.21 -38.96
C TYR A 28 -16.41 33.24 -37.88
N LYS A 29 -15.50 32.46 -37.29
CA LYS A 29 -15.82 31.56 -36.18
C LYS A 29 -16.25 32.31 -34.93
N LYS A 30 -15.58 33.41 -34.58
CA LYS A 30 -15.97 34.25 -33.43
C LYS A 30 -17.35 34.86 -33.64
N ILE A 31 -17.60 35.43 -34.83
CA ILE A 31 -18.91 36.01 -35.19
C ILE A 31 -20.00 34.94 -35.13
N THR A 32 -19.73 33.74 -35.67
CA THR A 32 -20.69 32.63 -35.68
C THR A 32 -21.04 32.19 -34.26
N VAL A 33 -20.06 32.05 -33.37
CA VAL A 33 -20.31 31.74 -31.96
C VAL A 33 -21.18 32.81 -31.30
N GLN A 34 -20.91 34.09 -31.54
CA GLN A 34 -21.69 35.19 -30.97
C GLN A 34 -23.15 35.19 -31.45
N GLU A 35 -23.39 34.99 -32.75
CA GLU A 35 -24.75 34.91 -33.31
C GLU A 35 -25.52 33.69 -32.77
N LEU A 36 -24.87 32.55 -32.60
CA LEU A 36 -25.51 31.37 -32.02
C LEU A 36 -25.84 31.56 -30.54
N LEU A 37 -24.93 32.16 -29.75
CA LEU A 37 -25.22 32.51 -28.36
C LEU A 37 -26.41 33.47 -28.26
N LYS A 38 -26.55 34.43 -29.19
CA LYS A 38 -27.71 35.33 -29.26
C LYS A 38 -29.00 34.57 -29.60
N LYS A 39 -28.95 33.62 -30.54
CA LYS A 39 -30.11 32.79 -30.92
C LYS A 39 -30.56 31.85 -29.79
N ILE A 40 -29.66 31.41 -28.93
CA ILE A 40 -30.04 30.65 -27.72
C ILE A 40 -30.84 31.53 -26.75
N SER A 41 -30.70 32.86 -26.79
CA SER A 41 -31.58 33.77 -26.03
C SER A 41 -32.91 34.09 -26.73
N SER A 42 -33.25 33.43 -27.84
CA SER A 42 -34.51 33.65 -28.57
C SER A 42 -35.72 33.15 -27.81
N HIS A 43 -36.86 33.82 -27.96
CA HIS A 43 -38.14 33.34 -27.43
C HIS A 43 -38.66 32.11 -28.20
N VAL A 44 -38.13 31.83 -29.40
CA VAL A 44 -38.54 30.69 -30.23
C VAL A 44 -37.75 29.44 -29.83
N LEU A 45 -38.45 28.41 -29.34
CA LEU A 45 -37.84 27.15 -28.87
C LEU A 45 -36.94 26.49 -29.92
N ASP A 46 -37.43 26.33 -31.15
CA ASP A 46 -36.68 25.68 -32.24
C ASP A 46 -35.36 26.40 -32.53
N GLU A 47 -35.35 27.73 -32.49
CA GLU A 47 -34.13 28.51 -32.68
C GLU A 47 -33.10 28.27 -31.57
N ARG A 48 -33.56 28.15 -30.31
CA ARG A 48 -32.67 27.86 -29.18
C ARG A 48 -32.09 26.46 -29.29
N VAL A 49 -32.93 25.48 -29.62
CA VAL A 49 -32.52 24.08 -29.78
C VAL A 49 -31.50 23.95 -30.91
N ASP A 50 -31.82 24.45 -32.10
CA ASP A 50 -30.92 24.40 -33.26
C ASP A 50 -29.59 25.13 -32.98
N ALA A 51 -29.64 26.30 -32.35
CA ALA A 51 -28.44 27.06 -32.03
C ALA A 51 -27.56 26.37 -30.98
N SER A 52 -28.15 25.80 -29.93
CA SER A 52 -27.42 25.04 -28.90
C SER A 52 -26.79 23.77 -29.46
N TRP A 53 -27.52 23.04 -30.32
CA TRP A 53 -27.00 21.86 -31.01
C TRP A 53 -25.85 22.23 -31.94
N MET A 54 -25.96 23.34 -32.67
CA MET A 54 -24.89 23.79 -33.56
C MET A 54 -23.67 24.27 -32.77
N LEU A 55 -23.81 24.90 -31.60
CA LEU A 55 -22.68 25.17 -30.71
C LEU A 55 -22.01 23.88 -30.21
N LEU A 56 -22.80 22.83 -29.92
CA LEU A 56 -22.27 21.52 -29.55
C LEU A 56 -21.44 20.90 -30.68
N LYS A 57 -21.78 21.16 -31.95
CA LYS A 57 -20.92 20.77 -33.07
C LYS A 57 -19.66 21.64 -33.18
N ILE A 58 -19.71 22.94 -32.85
CA ILE A 58 -18.49 23.78 -32.79
C ILE A 58 -17.53 23.21 -31.75
N VAL A 59 -17.99 22.99 -30.52
CA VAL A 59 -17.09 22.63 -29.41
C VAL A 59 -16.36 21.32 -29.66
N ASP A 60 -16.98 20.37 -30.35
CA ASP A 60 -16.38 19.08 -30.70
C ASP A 60 -15.18 19.25 -31.65
N CYS A 61 -15.34 20.08 -32.68
CA CYS A 61 -14.25 20.39 -33.61
C CYS A 61 -13.25 21.41 -33.05
N HIS A 62 -13.72 22.30 -32.18
CA HIS A 62 -13.07 23.56 -31.87
C HIS A 62 -13.33 24.04 -30.44
N PRO A 63 -12.91 23.30 -29.41
CA PRO A 63 -13.28 23.58 -28.04
C PRO A 63 -12.76 24.94 -27.55
N LEU A 64 -11.61 25.40 -28.06
CA LEU A 64 -10.97 26.62 -27.56
C LEU A 64 -11.83 27.89 -27.76
N THR A 65 -12.73 27.91 -28.76
CA THR A 65 -13.46 29.14 -29.10
C THR A 65 -14.61 29.48 -28.17
N LEU A 66 -14.97 28.60 -27.25
CA LEU A 66 -16.05 28.83 -26.30
C LEU A 66 -15.56 29.16 -24.89
N PHE A 67 -14.25 29.17 -24.63
CA PHE A 67 -13.72 29.51 -23.30
C PHE A 67 -14.07 30.95 -22.88
N GLU A 68 -14.08 31.90 -23.80
CA GLU A 68 -14.49 33.29 -23.52
C GLU A 68 -15.99 33.44 -23.24
N ASN A 69 -16.77 32.38 -23.49
CA ASN A 69 -18.22 32.40 -23.37
C ASN A 69 -18.77 31.53 -22.24
N ILE A 70 -17.90 30.95 -21.40
CA ILE A 70 -18.31 30.10 -20.27
C ILE A 70 -19.39 30.77 -19.40
N SER A 71 -19.25 32.07 -19.09
CA SER A 71 -20.27 32.77 -18.28
C SER A 71 -21.65 32.74 -18.93
N LYS A 72 -21.74 32.96 -20.25
CA LYS A 72 -23.02 32.92 -20.98
C LYS A 72 -23.57 31.50 -21.07
N LEU A 73 -22.70 30.51 -21.29
CA LEU A 73 -23.10 29.10 -21.28
C LEU A 73 -23.71 28.71 -19.92
N ASN A 74 -23.16 29.23 -18.81
CA ASN A 74 -23.72 29.00 -17.48
C ASN A 74 -25.13 29.57 -17.31
N ASP A 75 -25.43 30.73 -17.90
CA ASP A 75 -26.77 31.30 -17.87
C ASP A 75 -27.78 30.38 -18.60
N PHE A 76 -27.35 29.75 -19.71
CA PHE A 76 -28.18 28.82 -20.49
C PHE A 76 -28.40 27.45 -19.84
N LEU A 77 -27.70 27.12 -18.76
CA LEU A 77 -28.05 25.94 -17.94
C LEU A 77 -29.38 26.11 -17.19
N LYS A 78 -29.95 27.32 -17.18
CA LYS A 78 -31.24 27.65 -16.57
C LYS A 78 -32.38 27.77 -17.60
N ASP A 79 -32.15 27.36 -18.85
CA ASP A 79 -33.19 27.39 -19.89
C ASP A 79 -34.36 26.47 -19.51
N GLU A 80 -35.58 26.84 -19.90
CA GLU A 80 -36.77 26.02 -19.66
C GLU A 80 -36.77 24.71 -20.47
N SER A 81 -36.05 24.68 -21.60
CA SER A 81 -35.93 23.50 -22.45
C SER A 81 -34.82 22.57 -21.98
N LYS A 82 -35.21 21.34 -21.59
CA LYS A 82 -34.26 20.26 -21.25
C LYS A 82 -33.30 19.93 -22.40
N GLU A 83 -33.74 20.06 -23.66
CA GLU A 83 -32.86 19.81 -24.81
C GLU A 83 -31.76 20.86 -24.94
N VAL A 84 -32.09 22.13 -24.72
CA VAL A 84 -31.09 23.21 -24.66
C VAL A 84 -30.12 22.94 -23.50
N ILE A 85 -30.63 22.66 -22.29
CA ILE A 85 -29.78 22.35 -21.12
C ILE A 85 -28.83 21.18 -21.42
N ARG A 86 -29.31 20.08 -22.02
CA ARG A 86 -28.46 18.93 -22.39
C ARG A 86 -27.33 19.33 -23.32
N ASN A 87 -27.63 20.10 -24.37
CA ASN A 87 -26.62 20.55 -25.33
C ASN A 87 -25.58 21.45 -24.64
N ILE A 88 -26.02 22.38 -23.80
CA ILE A 88 -25.13 23.28 -23.05
C ILE A 88 -24.28 22.51 -22.04
N ALA A 89 -24.87 21.61 -21.25
CA ALA A 89 -24.13 20.77 -20.31
C ALA A 89 -23.09 19.91 -21.03
N LYS A 90 -23.43 19.34 -22.20
CA LYS A 90 -22.49 18.57 -23.02
C LYS A 90 -21.34 19.45 -23.53
N ILE A 91 -21.62 20.69 -23.94
CA ILE A 91 -20.58 21.66 -24.31
C ILE A 91 -19.62 21.88 -23.14
N ILE A 92 -20.16 22.15 -21.95
CA ILE A 92 -19.37 22.39 -20.74
C ILE A 92 -18.53 21.16 -20.37
N GLU A 93 -19.06 19.95 -20.52
CA GLU A 93 -18.31 18.69 -20.35
C GLU A 93 -17.12 18.59 -21.31
N PHE A 94 -17.33 18.85 -22.60
CA PHE A 94 -16.24 18.88 -23.58
C PHE A 94 -15.15 19.88 -23.17
N LEU A 95 -15.55 21.07 -22.73
CA LEU A 95 -14.60 22.08 -22.24
C LEU A 95 -13.90 21.63 -20.96
N ALA A 96 -14.57 20.94 -20.04
CA ALA A 96 -14.01 20.45 -18.78
C ALA A 96 -12.89 19.43 -19.02
N TYR A 97 -13.02 18.58 -20.03
CA TYR A 97 -11.94 17.67 -20.43
C TYR A 97 -10.73 18.38 -21.04
N LYS A 98 -10.93 19.56 -21.66
CA LYS A 98 -9.86 20.34 -22.30
C LYS A 98 -9.13 21.24 -21.32
N ASP A 99 -9.87 22.01 -20.53
CA ASP A 99 -9.34 22.90 -19.50
C ASP A 99 -10.26 22.92 -18.26
N PRO A 100 -10.10 21.95 -17.35
CA PRO A 100 -10.96 21.83 -16.17
C PRO A 100 -10.84 23.01 -15.20
N VAL A 101 -9.73 23.75 -15.21
CA VAL A 101 -9.51 24.90 -14.32
C VAL A 101 -10.43 26.05 -14.72
N LYS A 102 -10.58 26.30 -16.03
CA LYS A 102 -11.51 27.33 -16.54
C LYS A 102 -12.97 26.99 -16.28
N ILE A 103 -13.32 25.71 -16.24
CA ILE A 103 -14.70 25.26 -16.00
C ILE A 103 -15.07 25.27 -14.51
N ALA A 104 -14.10 25.39 -13.60
CA ALA A 104 -14.39 25.42 -12.17
C ALA A 104 -15.38 26.51 -11.74
N THR A 105 -15.41 27.66 -12.44
CA THR A 105 -16.38 28.75 -12.21
C THR A 105 -17.82 28.38 -12.57
N SER A 106 -18.01 27.29 -13.33
CA SER A 106 -19.32 26.79 -13.77
C SER A 106 -19.93 25.81 -12.77
N ILE A 107 -19.13 25.28 -11.84
CA ILE A 107 -19.57 24.24 -10.89
C ILE A 107 -20.82 24.65 -10.07
N PRO A 108 -20.96 25.90 -9.57
CA PRO A 108 -22.17 26.31 -8.87
C PRO A 108 -23.46 26.14 -9.71
N ASN A 109 -23.39 26.32 -11.03
CA ASN A 109 -24.55 26.18 -11.92
C ASN A 109 -24.80 24.73 -12.37
N ILE A 110 -23.79 23.87 -12.28
CA ILE A 110 -23.88 22.45 -12.70
C ILE A 110 -24.37 21.58 -11.53
N VAL A 111 -24.22 22.05 -10.29
CA VAL A 111 -24.48 21.21 -9.12
C VAL A 111 -25.92 20.71 -9.03
N ASP A 112 -26.89 21.51 -9.47
CA ASP A 112 -28.30 21.11 -9.43
C ASP A 112 -28.62 20.06 -10.50
N LEU A 113 -27.81 20.00 -11.56
CA LEU A 113 -27.94 18.94 -12.57
C LEU A 113 -27.57 17.55 -12.04
N LEU A 114 -26.88 17.45 -10.90
CA LEU A 114 -26.61 16.15 -10.25
C LEU A 114 -27.89 15.54 -9.64
N ASP A 115 -28.92 16.34 -9.36
CA ASP A 115 -30.18 15.89 -8.77
C ASP A 115 -31.34 15.94 -9.79
N ASP A 116 -31.05 16.22 -11.06
CA ASP A 116 -32.06 16.35 -12.12
C ASP A 116 -32.80 15.03 -12.37
N ASP A 117 -34.08 15.09 -12.76
CA ASP A 117 -34.86 13.89 -13.08
C ASP A 117 -34.36 13.17 -14.34
N ASP A 118 -33.75 13.92 -15.26
CA ASP A 118 -33.12 13.40 -16.46
C ASP A 118 -31.76 12.74 -16.19
N THR A 119 -31.72 11.43 -16.47
CA THR A 119 -30.51 10.62 -16.30
C THR A 119 -29.34 11.09 -17.18
N GLN A 120 -29.60 11.64 -18.36
CA GLN A 120 -28.53 12.18 -19.23
C GLN A 120 -27.90 13.44 -18.63
N LEU A 121 -28.71 14.31 -18.00
CA LEU A 121 -28.19 15.50 -17.33
C LEU A 121 -27.36 15.13 -16.11
N ARG A 122 -27.86 14.24 -15.25
CA ARG A 122 -27.07 13.73 -14.12
C ARG A 122 -25.78 13.06 -14.58
N PHE A 123 -25.82 12.29 -15.66
CA PHE A 123 -24.63 11.67 -16.24
C PHE A 123 -23.61 12.69 -16.72
N THR A 124 -24.01 13.65 -17.55
CA THR A 124 -23.11 14.71 -18.03
C THR A 124 -22.56 15.55 -16.89
N ALA A 125 -23.39 15.91 -15.90
CA ALA A 125 -22.95 16.62 -14.71
C ALA A 125 -21.87 15.82 -13.96
N SER A 126 -22.10 14.51 -13.72
CA SER A 126 -21.12 13.64 -13.06
C SER A 126 -19.77 13.57 -13.79
N LEU A 127 -19.78 13.60 -15.14
CA LEU A 127 -18.56 13.65 -15.95
C LEU A 127 -17.81 14.99 -15.80
N ILE A 128 -18.53 16.11 -15.77
CA ILE A 128 -17.93 17.43 -15.55
C ILE A 128 -17.24 17.46 -14.17
N PHE A 129 -17.92 16.98 -13.12
CA PHE A 129 -17.35 16.90 -11.78
C PHE A 129 -16.10 16.02 -11.74
N LYS A 130 -16.12 14.86 -12.40
CA LYS A 130 -14.95 13.97 -12.52
C LYS A 130 -13.78 14.60 -13.26
N ALA A 131 -14.05 15.35 -14.33
CA ALA A 131 -13.01 16.02 -15.10
C ALA A 131 -12.38 17.18 -14.30
N THR A 132 -13.21 17.94 -13.59
CA THR A 132 -12.78 19.12 -12.83
C THR A 132 -12.10 18.78 -11.50
N SER A 133 -12.53 17.73 -10.80
CA SER A 133 -11.97 17.34 -9.50
C SER A 133 -10.47 17.02 -9.57
N ARG A 134 -10.01 16.38 -10.65
CA ARG A 134 -8.61 16.00 -10.88
C ARG A 134 -7.61 17.15 -10.85
N LYS A 135 -8.03 18.37 -11.24
CA LYS A 135 -7.12 19.54 -11.32
C LYS A 135 -7.48 20.65 -10.35
N TYR A 136 -8.75 20.77 -9.99
CA TYR A 136 -9.22 21.88 -9.17
C TYR A 136 -9.25 21.56 -7.67
N GLY A 137 -9.49 20.29 -7.28
CA GLY A 137 -9.33 19.75 -5.91
C GLY A 137 -10.17 20.37 -4.77
N LYS A 138 -10.76 21.57 -4.95
CA LYS A 138 -11.33 22.40 -3.89
C LYS A 138 -12.84 22.64 -3.95
N ILE A 139 -13.51 22.32 -5.06
CA ILE A 139 -14.97 22.49 -5.13
C ILE A 139 -15.60 21.12 -5.22
N VAL A 140 -16.19 20.66 -4.12
CA VAL A 140 -17.00 19.46 -4.18
C VAL A 140 -18.21 19.60 -3.28
N GLN A 141 -19.37 19.49 -3.92
CA GLN A 141 -20.68 19.36 -3.30
C GLN A 141 -20.84 17.91 -2.83
N ILE A 142 -20.01 17.54 -1.85
CA ILE A 142 -19.82 16.16 -1.39
C ILE A 142 -21.13 15.50 -0.99
N PRO A 143 -22.07 16.17 -0.28
CA PRO A 143 -23.38 15.57 -0.02
C PRO A 143 -24.08 15.10 -1.30
N LYS A 144 -24.08 15.90 -2.38
CA LYS A 144 -24.70 15.52 -3.66
C LYS A 144 -23.95 14.40 -4.36
N LEU A 145 -22.61 14.42 -4.38
CA LEU A 145 -21.84 13.29 -4.93
C LEU A 145 -22.02 11.98 -4.14
N LEU A 146 -22.21 12.06 -2.82
CA LEU A 146 -22.52 10.89 -2.01
C LEU A 146 -23.91 10.35 -2.34
N ASN A 147 -24.90 11.22 -2.61
CA ASN A 147 -26.22 10.79 -3.08
C ASN A 147 -26.13 10.07 -4.42
N LEU A 148 -25.27 10.53 -5.33
CA LEU A 148 -25.04 9.87 -6.63
C LEU A 148 -24.48 8.45 -6.52
N LEU A 149 -23.94 8.05 -5.37
CA LEU A 149 -23.52 6.67 -5.15
C LEU A 149 -24.71 5.69 -5.10
N TYR A 150 -25.93 6.21 -4.94
CA TYR A 150 -27.18 5.45 -4.96
C TYR A 150 -28.00 5.69 -6.24
N ASP A 151 -27.45 6.40 -7.24
CA ASP A 151 -28.14 6.61 -8.53
C ASP A 151 -28.49 5.25 -9.16
N VAL A 152 -29.56 5.15 -9.95
CA VAL A 152 -29.92 3.92 -10.68
C VAL A 152 -28.94 3.60 -11.81
N ASN A 153 -28.34 4.63 -12.42
CA ASN A 153 -27.39 4.50 -13.51
C ASN A 153 -25.97 4.19 -13.00
N GLU A 154 -25.38 3.15 -13.58
CA GLU A 154 -24.06 2.66 -13.19
C GLU A 154 -22.91 3.60 -13.48
N GLN A 155 -22.93 4.22 -14.65
CA GLN A 155 -21.87 5.13 -15.03
C GLN A 155 -21.87 6.40 -14.15
N ILE A 156 -23.05 6.83 -13.68
CA ILE A 156 -23.18 7.93 -12.73
C ILE A 156 -22.53 7.58 -11.38
N ARG A 157 -22.86 6.41 -10.82
CA ARG A 157 -22.23 5.93 -9.58
C ARG A 157 -20.72 5.85 -9.72
N LEU A 158 -20.21 5.28 -10.82
CA LEU A 158 -18.77 5.18 -11.09
C LEU A 158 -18.09 6.55 -11.21
N ASN A 159 -18.75 7.51 -11.83
CA ASN A 159 -18.25 8.88 -11.91
C ASN A 159 -18.25 9.57 -10.55
N ALA A 160 -19.27 9.37 -9.73
CA ALA A 160 -19.31 9.90 -8.36
C ALA A 160 -18.17 9.33 -7.52
N VAL A 161 -17.97 8.02 -7.55
CA VAL A 161 -16.84 7.32 -6.93
C VAL A 161 -15.50 7.91 -7.39
N SER A 162 -15.27 7.99 -8.70
CA SER A 162 -14.03 8.53 -9.26
C SER A 162 -13.82 9.98 -8.86
N THR A 163 -14.89 10.78 -8.79
CA THR A 163 -14.82 12.17 -8.35
C THR A 163 -14.41 12.23 -6.89
N LEU A 164 -15.05 11.45 -6.02
CA LEU A 164 -14.82 11.40 -4.57
C LEU A 164 -13.37 11.03 -4.19
N ILE A 165 -12.69 10.18 -4.97
CA ILE A 165 -11.26 9.86 -4.77
C ILE A 165 -10.35 11.10 -4.95
N GLU A 166 -10.71 11.98 -5.86
CA GLU A 166 -9.91 13.16 -6.21
C GLU A 166 -10.11 14.32 -5.22
N VAL A 167 -11.13 14.22 -4.36
CA VAL A 167 -11.51 15.26 -3.40
C VAL A 167 -10.56 15.30 -2.22
N ASN A 168 -10.45 16.49 -1.63
CA ASN A 168 -9.65 16.78 -0.46
C ASN A 168 -10.06 15.92 0.77
N ASP A 169 -9.10 15.79 1.66
CA ASP A 169 -9.01 14.92 2.82
C ASP A 169 -10.15 15.09 3.87
N GLU A 170 -10.70 16.30 4.02
CA GLU A 170 -11.63 16.67 5.11
C GLU A 170 -12.91 15.81 5.22
N HIS A 171 -13.29 15.09 4.16
CA HIS A 171 -14.52 14.30 4.12
C HIS A 171 -14.29 12.79 3.95
N LEU A 172 -13.05 12.32 4.06
CA LEU A 172 -12.69 10.91 3.86
C LEU A 172 -13.51 9.96 4.72
N ASP A 173 -13.75 10.28 6.00
CA ASP A 173 -14.52 9.42 6.90
C ASP A 173 -15.94 9.17 6.37
N LYS A 174 -16.60 10.22 5.89
CA LYS A 174 -17.96 10.11 5.32
C LYS A 174 -17.96 9.35 4.00
N ILE A 175 -16.95 9.58 3.16
CA ILE A 175 -16.78 8.86 1.89
C ILE A 175 -16.60 7.37 2.15
N ILE A 176 -15.65 7.00 3.02
CA ILE A 176 -15.36 5.60 3.34
C ILE A 176 -16.57 4.94 3.99
N THR A 177 -17.23 5.59 4.94
CA THR A 177 -18.45 5.06 5.56
C THR A 177 -19.53 4.76 4.51
N THR A 178 -19.75 5.67 3.57
CA THR A 178 -20.76 5.52 2.51
C THR A 178 -20.38 4.40 1.55
N LEU A 179 -19.11 4.33 1.12
CA LEU A 179 -18.58 3.25 0.29
C LEU A 179 -18.78 1.89 0.97
N TYR A 180 -18.55 1.78 2.28
CA TYR A 180 -18.76 0.54 3.02
C TYR A 180 -20.23 0.09 3.07
N GLN A 181 -21.18 1.03 3.09
CA GLN A 181 -22.60 0.67 3.00
C GLN A 181 -22.94 0.05 1.63
N LEU A 182 -22.23 0.46 0.57
CA LEU A 182 -22.42 -0.07 -0.79
C LEU A 182 -21.79 -1.45 -0.99
N LEU A 183 -20.90 -1.93 -0.10
CA LEU A 183 -20.33 -3.27 -0.20
C LEU A 183 -21.37 -4.40 -0.11
N ASN A 184 -22.55 -4.10 0.40
CA ASN A 184 -23.69 -5.01 0.45
C ASN A 184 -24.35 -5.22 -0.92
N ASP A 185 -24.11 -4.31 -1.87
CA ASP A 185 -24.49 -4.52 -3.26
C ASP A 185 -23.40 -5.29 -4.00
N LYS A 186 -23.69 -6.56 -4.30
CA LYS A 186 -22.77 -7.45 -5.03
C LYS A 186 -22.36 -6.89 -6.40
N LYS A 187 -23.21 -6.06 -7.02
CA LYS A 187 -22.93 -5.48 -8.34
C LYS A 187 -21.81 -4.44 -8.28
N TYR A 188 -21.62 -3.75 -7.14
CA TYR A 188 -20.62 -2.67 -7.01
C TYR A 188 -19.45 -3.01 -6.09
N GLN A 189 -19.45 -4.21 -5.54
CA GLN A 189 -18.47 -4.61 -4.54
C GLN A 189 -17.03 -4.50 -5.07
N ALA A 190 -16.78 -4.90 -6.32
CA ALA A 190 -15.43 -4.85 -6.89
C ALA A 190 -14.91 -3.40 -7.02
N GLU A 191 -15.75 -2.49 -7.50
CA GLU A 191 -15.43 -1.09 -7.73
C GLU A 191 -15.29 -0.32 -6.43
N VAL A 192 -16.15 -0.60 -5.44
CA VAL A 192 -16.04 -0.05 -4.09
C VAL A 192 -14.73 -0.49 -3.45
N ILE A 193 -14.35 -1.76 -3.58
CA ILE A 193 -13.07 -2.28 -3.07
C ILE A 193 -11.89 -1.56 -3.74
N ASP A 194 -11.86 -1.51 -5.08
CA ASP A 194 -10.80 -0.83 -5.84
C ASP A 194 -10.67 0.65 -5.43
N THR A 195 -11.81 1.32 -5.24
CA THR A 195 -11.88 2.70 -4.76
C THR A 195 -11.26 2.87 -3.39
N ILE A 196 -11.64 2.03 -2.42
CA ILE A 196 -11.08 2.07 -1.07
C ILE A 196 -9.57 1.83 -1.14
N PHE A 197 -9.07 0.92 -1.98
CA PHE A 197 -7.63 0.72 -2.17
C PHE A 197 -6.92 1.96 -2.74
N LYS A 198 -7.52 2.64 -3.71
CA LYS A 198 -6.99 3.90 -4.26
C LYS A 198 -6.93 5.00 -3.21
N ILE A 199 -8.01 5.19 -2.46
CA ILE A 199 -8.07 6.14 -1.34
C ILE A 199 -6.98 5.80 -0.31
N SER A 200 -6.84 4.53 0.04
CA SER A 200 -5.86 4.07 1.03
C SER A 200 -4.42 4.22 0.59
N SER A 201 -4.17 4.20 -0.71
CA SER A 201 -2.84 4.46 -1.27
C SER A 201 -2.47 5.94 -1.18
N LYS A 202 -3.47 6.83 -1.25
CA LYS A 202 -3.31 8.29 -1.13
C LYS A 202 -3.33 8.78 0.32
N TYR A 203 -4.16 8.17 1.18
CA TYR A 203 -4.42 8.56 2.56
C TYR A 203 -4.40 7.34 3.51
N PRO A 204 -3.25 6.66 3.67
CA PRO A 204 -3.15 5.38 4.38
C PRO A 204 -3.63 5.46 5.84
N GLU A 205 -3.12 6.41 6.61
CA GLU A 205 -3.43 6.56 8.03
C GLU A 205 -4.92 6.84 8.27
N LYS A 206 -5.46 7.85 7.57
CA LYS A 206 -6.86 8.25 7.70
C LYS A 206 -7.82 7.16 7.26
N THR A 207 -7.44 6.41 6.23
CA THR A 207 -8.23 5.25 5.84
C THR A 207 -8.27 4.23 6.99
N VAL A 208 -7.13 3.86 7.58
CA VAL A 208 -7.14 2.93 8.72
C VAL A 208 -8.03 3.42 9.86
N ILE A 209 -7.93 4.70 10.24
CA ILE A 209 -8.75 5.30 11.31
C ILE A 209 -10.25 5.20 10.98
N SER A 210 -10.64 5.60 9.76
CA SER A 210 -12.03 5.55 9.30
C SER A 210 -12.60 4.12 9.26
N LEU A 211 -11.75 3.10 9.16
CA LEU A 211 -12.15 1.69 9.14
C LEU A 211 -12.38 1.09 10.52
N VAL A 212 -11.84 1.70 11.58
CA VAL A 212 -11.94 1.18 12.95
C VAL A 212 -13.39 0.95 13.38
N PRO A 213 -14.36 1.87 13.15
CA PRO A 213 -15.76 1.64 13.50
C PRO A 213 -16.36 0.41 12.80
N HIS A 214 -15.91 0.09 11.58
CA HIS A 214 -16.44 -1.02 10.79
C HIS A 214 -15.99 -2.40 11.30
N LEU A 215 -14.91 -2.47 12.09
CA LEU A 215 -14.47 -3.70 12.76
C LEU A 215 -15.51 -4.25 13.75
N LYS A 216 -16.40 -3.39 14.27
CA LYS A 216 -17.48 -3.76 15.20
C LYS A 216 -18.87 -3.68 14.57
N ASN A 217 -18.96 -3.54 13.24
CA ASN A 217 -20.24 -3.44 12.56
C ASN A 217 -21.13 -4.67 12.84
N LYS A 218 -22.45 -4.51 12.95
CA LYS A 218 -23.36 -5.64 13.19
C LYS A 218 -23.38 -6.62 12.01
N ASP A 219 -23.26 -6.10 10.79
CA ASP A 219 -23.17 -6.88 9.56
C ASP A 219 -21.81 -7.57 9.44
N ASN A 220 -21.84 -8.90 9.30
CA ASN A 220 -20.63 -9.71 9.15
C ASN A 220 -19.92 -9.46 7.81
N ILE A 221 -20.65 -9.12 6.75
CA ILE A 221 -20.08 -8.85 5.43
C ILE A 221 -19.15 -7.65 5.53
N ILE A 222 -19.64 -6.55 6.12
CA ILE A 222 -18.86 -5.35 6.40
C ILE A 222 -17.63 -5.67 7.26
N ARG A 223 -17.79 -6.33 8.42
CA ARG A 223 -16.65 -6.67 9.30
C ARG A 223 -15.60 -7.49 8.55
N ARG A 224 -16.02 -8.52 7.80
CA ARG A 224 -15.12 -9.39 7.05
C ARG A 224 -14.36 -8.61 5.98
N PHE A 225 -15.04 -7.74 5.23
CA PHE A 225 -14.38 -6.91 4.23
C PHE A 225 -13.35 -5.98 4.84
N THR A 226 -13.68 -5.33 5.97
CA THR A 226 -12.72 -4.51 6.70
C THR A 226 -11.47 -5.32 7.08
N LEU A 227 -11.64 -6.55 7.59
CA LEU A 227 -10.50 -7.40 7.95
C LEU A 227 -9.68 -7.89 6.75
N VAL A 228 -10.33 -8.25 5.64
CA VAL A 228 -9.64 -8.63 4.39
C VAL A 228 -8.85 -7.44 3.85
N PHE A 229 -9.47 -6.26 3.84
CA PHE A 229 -8.83 -5.02 3.44
C PHE A 229 -7.59 -4.74 4.30
N LEU A 230 -7.72 -4.74 5.63
CA LEU A 230 -6.60 -4.49 6.55
C LEU A 230 -5.48 -5.54 6.43
N ASN A 231 -5.80 -6.81 6.13
CA ASN A 231 -4.80 -7.84 5.87
C ASN A 231 -3.97 -7.55 4.61
N ASN A 232 -4.63 -7.12 3.54
CA ASN A 232 -3.99 -6.77 2.28
C ASN A 232 -3.19 -5.46 2.43
N PHE A 233 -3.77 -4.47 3.08
CA PHE A 233 -3.15 -3.17 3.36
C PHE A 233 -1.91 -3.31 4.25
N GLY A 234 -2.00 -4.10 5.32
CA GLY A 234 -0.88 -4.43 6.20
C GLY A 234 0.25 -5.21 5.52
N GLY A 235 0.18 -5.54 4.23
CA GLY A 235 1.35 -5.99 3.46
C GLY A 235 2.42 -4.93 3.30
N LYS A 236 2.03 -3.69 3.05
CA LYS A 236 2.95 -2.60 2.72
C LYS A 236 2.97 -1.51 3.78
N ASN A 237 1.93 -1.46 4.60
CA ASN A 237 1.58 -0.30 5.44
C ASN A 237 1.36 -0.71 6.91
N LEU A 238 2.21 -1.60 7.45
CA LEU A 238 2.09 -2.07 8.85
C LEU A 238 2.19 -0.93 9.86
N ASP A 239 2.99 0.10 9.57
CA ASP A 239 3.24 1.25 10.43
C ASP A 239 1.94 1.96 10.86
N TYR A 240 0.88 1.90 10.04
CA TYR A 240 -0.40 2.54 10.32
C TYR A 240 -1.37 1.66 11.14
N LEU A 241 -1.07 0.38 11.32
CA LEU A 241 -1.97 -0.57 12.00
C LEU A 241 -1.68 -0.70 13.49
N ASN A 242 -0.55 -0.17 13.98
CA ASN A 242 -0.15 -0.24 15.39
C ASN A 242 -1.20 0.40 16.32
N ASN A 243 -1.74 1.55 15.93
CA ASN A 243 -2.72 2.31 16.72
C ASN A 243 -4.08 1.62 16.86
N ILE A 244 -4.32 0.54 16.09
CA ILE A 244 -5.59 -0.20 16.12
C ILE A 244 -5.45 -1.61 16.71
N ILE A 245 -4.28 -1.97 17.26
CA ILE A 245 -4.03 -3.28 17.89
C ILE A 245 -5.09 -3.62 18.97
N PRO A 246 -5.45 -2.73 19.90
CA PRO A 246 -6.46 -3.04 20.93
C PRO A 246 -7.83 -3.41 20.33
N GLN A 247 -8.23 -2.74 19.25
CA GLN A 247 -9.48 -2.99 18.54
C GLN A 247 -9.41 -4.32 17.80
N LEU A 248 -8.31 -4.62 17.11
CA LEU A 248 -8.10 -5.91 16.46
C LEU A 248 -8.10 -7.08 17.45
N ILE A 249 -7.49 -6.92 18.63
CA ILE A 249 -7.49 -7.96 19.66
C ILE A 249 -8.89 -8.26 20.17
N SER A 250 -9.77 -7.25 20.27
CA SER A 250 -11.17 -7.50 20.65
C SER A 250 -11.92 -8.41 19.67
N ILE A 251 -11.48 -8.48 18.40
CA ILE A 251 -12.08 -9.31 17.34
C ILE A 251 -11.59 -10.76 17.42
N LEU A 252 -10.55 -11.08 18.20
CA LEU A 252 -10.15 -12.47 18.45
C LEU A 252 -11.30 -13.29 19.09
N HIS A 253 -12.32 -12.62 19.63
CA HIS A 253 -13.53 -13.23 20.17
C HIS A 253 -14.79 -12.94 19.33
N ASP A 254 -14.65 -12.56 18.04
CA ASP A 254 -15.80 -12.41 17.14
C ASP A 254 -16.59 -13.72 17.02
N LYS A 255 -17.91 -13.62 17.00
CA LYS A 255 -18.84 -14.74 16.81
C LYS A 255 -18.57 -15.53 15.52
N VAL A 256 -17.99 -14.91 14.50
CA VAL A 256 -17.67 -15.52 13.21
C VAL A 256 -16.22 -16.01 13.18
N LEU A 257 -16.03 -17.32 13.04
CA LEU A 257 -14.71 -17.96 13.02
C LEU A 257 -13.75 -17.36 11.97
N ASN A 258 -14.26 -17.06 10.77
CA ASN A 258 -13.43 -16.49 9.69
C ASN A 258 -12.85 -15.12 10.06
N ASN A 259 -13.60 -14.29 10.79
CA ASN A 259 -13.11 -12.99 11.25
C ASN A 259 -11.98 -13.18 12.28
N ARG A 260 -12.15 -14.14 13.20
CA ARG A 260 -11.10 -14.50 14.17
C ARG A 260 -9.83 -15.01 13.50
N ILE A 261 -9.96 -15.84 12.46
CA ILE A 261 -8.80 -16.31 11.67
C ILE A 261 -8.10 -15.12 10.99
N LEU A 262 -8.85 -14.28 10.28
CA LEU A 262 -8.30 -13.11 9.57
C LEU A 262 -7.59 -12.15 10.53
N VAL A 263 -8.18 -11.84 11.68
CA VAL A 263 -7.56 -10.92 12.64
C VAL A 263 -6.35 -11.54 13.32
N SER A 264 -6.37 -12.85 13.62
CA SER A 264 -5.21 -13.54 14.19
C SER A 264 -4.01 -13.56 13.23
N ASN A 265 -4.25 -13.71 11.93
CA ASN A 265 -3.20 -13.63 10.91
C ASN A 265 -2.65 -12.20 10.80
N LEU A 266 -3.52 -11.19 10.82
CA LEU A 266 -3.12 -9.78 10.78
C LEU A 266 -2.28 -9.41 12.00
N LEU A 267 -2.74 -9.73 13.21
CA LEU A 267 -2.01 -9.47 14.44
C LEU A 267 -0.65 -10.20 14.47
N LEU A 268 -0.58 -11.43 13.95
CA LEU A 268 0.68 -12.14 13.79
C LEU A 268 1.65 -11.37 12.91
N LYS A 269 1.19 -10.87 11.75
CA LYS A 269 2.00 -10.05 10.85
C LYS A 269 2.47 -8.74 11.50
N ILE A 270 1.57 -8.04 12.18
CA ILE A 270 1.91 -6.80 12.92
C ILE A 270 2.97 -7.12 13.98
N SER A 271 2.83 -8.21 14.75
CA SER A 271 3.77 -8.57 15.80
C SER A 271 5.20 -8.86 15.33
N GLN A 272 5.40 -9.19 14.05
CA GLN A 272 6.74 -9.44 13.49
C GLN A 272 7.57 -8.15 13.41
N ASP A 273 6.93 -7.01 13.13
CA ASP A 273 7.60 -5.72 12.92
C ASP A 273 7.35 -4.73 14.08
N HIS A 274 6.22 -4.86 14.76
CA HIS A 274 5.67 -3.94 15.77
C HIS A 274 5.36 -4.64 17.09
N SER A 275 6.19 -5.61 17.51
CA SER A 275 5.98 -6.35 18.76
C SER A 275 5.95 -5.45 20.00
N GLN A 276 6.63 -4.30 19.99
CA GLN A 276 6.63 -3.34 21.10
C GLN A 276 5.26 -2.66 21.28
N ASP A 277 4.48 -2.53 20.21
CA ASP A 277 3.18 -1.84 20.24
C ASP A 277 2.07 -2.70 20.89
N PHE A 278 2.40 -3.92 21.34
CA PHE A 278 1.48 -4.85 22.01
C PHE A 278 1.50 -4.76 23.54
N LYS A 279 2.34 -3.91 24.15
CA LYS A 279 2.53 -3.84 25.62
C LYS A 279 1.21 -3.87 26.40
N ASP A 280 0.30 -2.95 26.08
CA ASP A 280 -0.99 -2.80 26.80
C ASP A 280 -2.01 -3.91 26.47
N SER A 281 -1.66 -4.77 25.52
CA SER A 281 -2.51 -5.85 25.02
C SER A 281 -2.09 -7.24 25.47
N ILE A 282 -0.96 -7.37 26.17
CA ILE A 282 -0.44 -8.66 26.69
C ILE A 282 -1.49 -9.41 27.53
N PRO A 283 -2.20 -8.79 28.50
CA PRO A 283 -3.19 -9.51 29.32
C PRO A 283 -4.32 -10.13 28.48
N LYS A 284 -4.81 -9.40 27.47
CA LYS A 284 -5.88 -9.88 26.57
C LYS A 284 -5.40 -10.97 25.62
N LEU A 285 -4.14 -10.94 25.19
CA LEU A 285 -3.53 -12.02 24.42
C LEU A 285 -3.37 -13.30 25.27
N ILE A 286 -2.98 -13.17 26.54
CA ILE A 286 -2.91 -14.30 27.48
C ILE A 286 -4.32 -14.90 27.70
N GLU A 287 -5.34 -14.07 27.86
CA GLU A 287 -6.73 -14.52 27.93
C GLU A 287 -7.14 -15.27 26.65
N SER A 288 -6.81 -14.71 25.48
CA SER A 288 -7.08 -15.32 24.18
C SER A 288 -6.35 -16.65 24.01
N PHE A 289 -5.11 -16.77 24.49
CA PHE A 289 -4.35 -18.03 24.50
C PHE A 289 -5.09 -19.13 25.27
N LYS A 290 -5.73 -18.79 26.39
CA LYS A 290 -6.49 -19.74 27.22
C LYS A 290 -7.82 -20.14 26.57
N LYS A 291 -8.53 -19.19 25.95
CA LYS A 291 -9.88 -19.40 25.38
C LYS A 291 -9.88 -20.03 23.99
N GLU A 292 -8.99 -19.58 23.10
CA GLU A 292 -9.01 -19.96 21.69
C GLU A 292 -8.45 -21.37 21.46
N LYS A 293 -8.76 -21.92 20.28
CA LYS A 293 -8.33 -23.28 19.86
C LYS A 293 -7.79 -23.29 18.44
N GLY A 294 -7.08 -24.35 18.09
CA GLY A 294 -6.64 -24.60 16.71
C GLY A 294 -5.66 -23.54 16.18
N ASN A 295 -5.89 -23.08 14.94
CA ASN A 295 -5.02 -22.12 14.27
C ASN A 295 -4.97 -20.76 14.98
N ILE A 296 -6.10 -20.29 15.52
CA ILE A 296 -6.16 -19.01 16.22
C ILE A 296 -5.27 -19.04 17.46
N GLN A 297 -5.37 -20.10 18.27
CA GLN A 297 -4.51 -20.26 19.45
C GLN A 297 -3.03 -20.36 19.08
N LEU A 298 -2.68 -21.05 17.98
CA LEU A 298 -1.30 -21.10 17.50
C LEU A 298 -0.79 -19.72 17.08
N ASN A 299 -1.61 -18.92 16.39
CA ASN A 299 -1.26 -17.56 16.03
C ASN A 299 -1.10 -16.67 17.27
N VAL A 300 -1.96 -16.80 18.27
CA VAL A 300 -1.83 -16.07 19.55
C VAL A 300 -0.54 -16.45 20.27
N VAL A 301 -0.18 -17.74 20.29
CA VAL A 301 1.12 -18.20 20.83
C VAL A 301 2.28 -17.54 20.09
N ALA A 302 2.24 -17.56 18.76
CA ALA A 302 3.26 -16.95 17.91
C ALA A 302 3.41 -15.43 18.17
N ILE A 303 2.29 -14.72 18.31
CA ILE A 303 2.26 -13.31 18.70
C ILE A 303 2.93 -13.11 20.06
N LEU A 304 2.52 -13.87 21.08
CA LEU A 304 3.10 -13.78 22.43
C LEU A 304 4.61 -14.02 22.42
N ILE A 305 5.10 -14.96 21.61
CA ILE A 305 6.54 -15.18 21.44
C ILE A 305 7.20 -13.94 20.82
N ASN A 306 6.65 -13.36 19.77
CA ASN A 306 7.22 -12.14 19.18
C ASN A 306 7.24 -10.97 20.18
N VAL A 307 6.17 -10.81 20.97
CA VAL A 307 6.06 -9.77 22.02
C VAL A 307 7.04 -10.02 23.18
N ASN A 308 7.33 -11.28 23.51
CA ASN A 308 8.30 -11.67 24.53
C ASN A 308 9.72 -11.14 24.27
N ARG A 309 10.05 -10.76 23.02
CA ARG A 309 11.34 -10.13 22.68
C ARG A 309 11.54 -8.78 23.38
N ASN A 310 10.45 -8.05 23.59
CA ASN A 310 10.46 -6.71 24.17
C ASN A 310 9.98 -6.70 25.62
N TYR A 311 9.11 -7.65 26.00
CA TYR A 311 8.52 -7.70 27.33
C TYR A 311 8.62 -9.10 27.98
N PRO A 312 9.85 -9.66 28.14
CA PRO A 312 10.02 -11.00 28.70
C PRO A 312 9.42 -11.14 30.10
N ASP A 313 9.51 -10.10 30.93
CA ASP A 313 9.06 -10.12 32.33
C ASP A 313 7.53 -10.03 32.46
N GLN A 314 6.81 -9.70 31.39
CA GLN A 314 5.35 -9.58 31.41
C GLN A 314 4.62 -10.84 30.91
N ILE A 315 5.35 -11.83 30.38
CA ILE A 315 4.77 -13.06 29.81
C ILE A 315 5.18 -14.26 30.67
N GLU A 316 4.60 -14.35 31.86
CA GLU A 316 4.90 -15.41 32.84
C GLU A 316 4.48 -16.83 32.37
N ILE A 317 3.62 -16.91 31.36
CA ILE A 317 3.07 -18.18 30.83
C ILE A 317 3.96 -18.87 29.78
N MET A 318 5.24 -18.48 29.65
CA MET A 318 6.16 -19.09 28.68
C MET A 318 6.28 -20.63 28.79
N PRO A 319 6.31 -21.25 30.00
CA PRO A 319 6.29 -22.71 30.12
C PRO A 319 5.02 -23.35 29.54
N GLU A 320 3.86 -22.73 29.75
CA GLU A 320 2.59 -23.19 29.19
C GLU A 320 2.57 -23.08 27.65
N ILE A 321 3.10 -21.97 27.13
CA ILE A 321 3.26 -21.73 25.69
C ILE A 321 4.13 -22.82 25.07
N SER A 322 5.29 -23.15 25.67
CA SER A 322 6.19 -24.19 25.18
C SER A 322 5.50 -25.55 25.12
N LYS A 323 4.88 -25.98 26.23
CA LYS A 323 4.11 -27.24 26.29
C LYS A 323 2.98 -27.28 25.24
N LYS A 324 2.34 -26.14 24.98
CA LYS A 324 1.29 -26.04 23.98
C LYS A 324 1.83 -26.22 22.56
N LEU A 325 2.96 -25.60 22.26
CA LEU A 325 3.63 -25.76 20.97
C LEU A 325 4.07 -27.20 20.74
N GLU A 326 4.62 -27.91 21.74
CA GLU A 326 4.95 -29.32 21.64
C GLU A 326 3.73 -30.17 21.25
N LYS A 327 2.57 -29.87 21.83
CA LYS A 327 1.31 -30.52 21.46
C LYS A 327 0.91 -30.22 20.02
N PHE A 328 1.05 -28.97 19.56
CA PHE A 328 0.78 -28.61 18.17
C PHE A 328 1.77 -29.26 17.19
N ALA A 329 3.04 -29.36 17.54
CA ALA A 329 4.11 -30.01 16.77
C ALA A 329 3.89 -31.52 16.53
N LYS A 330 3.05 -32.16 17.36
CA LYS A 330 2.67 -33.58 17.25
C LYS A 330 1.37 -33.80 16.46
N LYS A 331 0.64 -32.76 16.07
CA LYS A 331 -0.62 -32.92 15.32
C LYS A 331 -0.38 -33.34 13.87
N SER A 332 -1.36 -34.04 13.30
CA SER A 332 -1.38 -34.47 11.89
C SER A 332 -1.49 -33.32 10.89
N ASN A 333 -2.02 -32.16 11.29
CA ASN A 333 -2.09 -30.99 10.41
C ASN A 333 -0.67 -30.44 10.18
N LEU A 334 -0.13 -30.68 8.97
CA LEU A 334 1.23 -30.33 8.57
C LEU A 334 1.54 -28.84 8.78
N LYS A 335 0.64 -27.94 8.36
CA LYS A 335 0.84 -26.48 8.49
C LYS A 335 0.94 -26.06 9.95
N MET A 336 0.05 -26.55 10.80
CA MET A 336 0.03 -26.26 12.24
C MET A 336 1.26 -26.82 12.95
N SER A 337 1.63 -28.07 12.65
CA SER A 337 2.82 -28.73 13.20
C SER A 337 4.09 -27.99 12.82
N ARG A 338 4.19 -27.54 11.57
CA ARG A 338 5.32 -26.78 11.04
C ARG A 338 5.52 -25.45 11.76
N VAL A 339 4.48 -24.63 11.81
CA VAL A 339 4.52 -23.35 12.52
C VAL A 339 4.86 -23.56 13.99
N ALA A 340 4.26 -24.56 14.65
CA ALA A 340 4.57 -24.83 16.05
C ALA A 340 6.03 -25.23 16.29
N ARG A 341 6.59 -26.09 15.44
CA ARG A 341 8.00 -26.50 15.51
C ARG A 341 8.96 -25.33 15.25
N GLN A 342 8.63 -24.42 14.33
CA GLN A 342 9.41 -23.21 14.09
C GLN A 342 9.47 -22.31 15.34
N TYR A 343 8.35 -22.12 16.02
CA TYR A 343 8.34 -21.36 17.27
C TYR A 343 9.03 -22.12 18.42
N LEU A 344 8.93 -23.44 18.50
CA LEU A 344 9.71 -24.24 19.47
C LEU A 344 11.21 -24.07 19.26
N SER A 345 11.71 -24.13 18.02
CA SER A 345 13.14 -23.95 17.79
C SER A 345 13.61 -22.54 18.16
N THR A 346 12.74 -21.54 18.02
CA THR A 346 13.00 -20.18 18.51
C THR A 346 13.11 -20.15 20.03
N LEU A 347 12.24 -20.84 20.76
CA LEU A 347 12.31 -20.93 22.23
C LEU A 347 13.55 -21.69 22.71
N HIS A 348 13.89 -22.82 22.09
CA HIS A 348 15.13 -23.54 22.39
C HIS A 348 16.35 -22.64 22.15
N LYS A 349 16.40 -21.92 21.02
CA LYS A 349 17.46 -20.95 20.73
C LYS A 349 17.59 -19.89 21.82
N TRP A 350 16.47 -19.34 22.29
CA TRP A 350 16.44 -18.33 23.36
C TRP A 350 16.92 -18.84 24.71
N ASN A 351 16.76 -20.14 24.96
CA ASN A 351 17.25 -20.84 26.14
C ASN A 351 18.66 -21.42 25.98
N ASP A 352 19.39 -21.02 24.92
CA ASP A 352 20.73 -21.54 24.57
C ASP A 352 20.77 -23.06 24.30
N ASP A 353 19.63 -23.67 24.01
CA ASP A 353 19.49 -25.09 23.73
C ASP A 353 19.59 -25.36 22.21
N TYR A 354 20.77 -25.08 21.66
CA TYR A 354 20.99 -25.03 20.21
C TYR A 354 20.84 -26.40 19.52
N GLY A 355 21.17 -27.50 20.20
CA GLY A 355 21.09 -28.85 19.63
C GLY A 355 19.67 -29.25 19.22
N PRO A 356 18.70 -29.25 20.17
CA PRO A 356 17.28 -29.44 19.89
C PRO A 356 16.73 -28.43 18.87
N ALA A 357 17.13 -27.15 18.96
CA ALA A 357 16.71 -26.14 17.99
C ALA A 357 17.13 -26.50 16.54
N ILE A 358 18.40 -26.86 16.33
CA ILE A 358 18.93 -27.30 15.03
C ILE A 358 18.21 -28.56 14.56
N LYS A 359 18.05 -29.56 15.42
CA LYS A 359 17.40 -30.83 15.07
C LYS A 359 15.96 -30.61 14.58
N ILE A 360 15.19 -29.79 15.30
CA ILE A 360 13.81 -29.44 14.91
C ILE A 360 13.81 -28.77 13.53
N CYS A 361 14.72 -27.81 13.31
CA CYS A 361 14.81 -27.12 12.04
C CYS A 361 15.21 -28.05 10.87
N GLN A 362 16.23 -28.89 11.05
CA GLN A 362 16.68 -29.84 10.04
C GLN A 362 15.58 -30.86 9.69
N ASP A 363 14.88 -31.38 10.69
CA ASP A 363 13.76 -32.31 10.49
C ASP A 363 12.63 -31.66 9.68
N LEU A 364 12.34 -30.38 9.93
CA LEU A 364 11.35 -29.63 9.18
C LEU A 364 11.78 -29.34 7.74
N ILE A 365 13.05 -28.94 7.53
CA ILE A 365 13.62 -28.68 6.20
C ILE A 365 13.61 -29.96 5.35
N LYS A 366 13.97 -31.11 5.93
CA LYS A 366 13.97 -32.40 5.23
C LYS A 366 12.57 -32.86 4.79
N ARG A 367 11.53 -32.52 5.56
CA ARG A 367 10.15 -33.01 5.34
C ARG A 367 9.33 -32.16 4.39
N ASN A 368 9.79 -30.95 4.03
CA ASN A 368 8.97 -30.00 3.30
C ASN A 368 9.75 -29.40 2.13
N PRO A 369 9.09 -29.13 0.99
CA PRO A 369 9.71 -28.39 -0.12
C PRO A 369 10.26 -27.04 0.37
N LEU A 370 11.41 -26.62 -0.17
CA LEU A 370 12.12 -25.41 0.27
C LEU A 370 11.32 -24.12 0.06
N GLU A 371 10.39 -24.11 -0.90
CA GLU A 371 9.65 -22.92 -1.35
C GLU A 371 8.82 -22.23 -0.25
N ASP A 372 8.52 -22.92 0.86
CA ASP A 372 7.71 -22.37 1.96
C ASP A 372 8.47 -22.18 3.29
N ASN A 373 9.78 -22.48 3.36
CA ASN A 373 10.49 -22.64 4.64
C ASN A 373 11.61 -21.63 4.90
N PHE A 374 11.59 -20.48 4.23
CA PHE A 374 12.71 -19.55 4.31
C PHE A 374 12.92 -18.92 5.70
N GLU A 375 11.87 -18.68 6.49
CA GLU A 375 12.01 -18.23 7.88
C GLU A 375 12.75 -19.27 8.75
N LEU A 376 12.49 -20.55 8.49
CA LEU A 376 13.15 -21.63 9.18
C LEU A 376 14.62 -21.76 8.77
N LEU A 377 14.92 -21.60 7.48
CA LEU A 377 16.28 -21.56 6.97
C LEU A 377 17.07 -20.41 7.62
N ILE A 378 16.49 -19.21 7.70
CA ILE A 378 17.10 -18.07 8.42
C ILE A 378 17.32 -18.43 9.89
N ASN A 379 16.32 -18.97 10.59
CA ASN A 379 16.47 -19.30 12.00
C ASN A 379 17.59 -20.34 12.23
N THR A 380 17.68 -21.33 11.34
CA THR A 380 18.75 -22.36 11.37
C THR A 380 20.12 -21.73 11.13
N ALA A 381 20.24 -20.88 10.11
CA ALA A 381 21.46 -20.18 9.80
C ALA A 381 21.92 -19.28 10.97
N GLN A 382 21.00 -18.57 11.60
CA GLN A 382 21.27 -17.75 12.79
C GLN A 382 21.76 -18.60 13.98
N ILE A 383 21.22 -19.80 14.18
CA ILE A 383 21.71 -20.70 15.22
C ILE A 383 23.16 -21.11 14.93
N TYR A 384 23.46 -21.56 13.71
CA TYR A 384 24.83 -21.92 13.30
C TYR A 384 25.81 -20.75 13.40
N HIS A 385 25.38 -19.55 12.98
CA HIS A 385 26.15 -18.32 13.14
C HIS A 385 26.49 -18.04 14.60
N THR A 386 25.50 -18.17 15.49
CA THR A 386 25.65 -17.90 16.93
C THR A 386 26.68 -18.83 17.58
N ILE A 387 26.75 -20.09 17.15
CA ILE A 387 27.71 -21.08 17.66
C ILE A 387 29.07 -21.06 16.91
N GLY A 388 29.25 -20.15 15.94
CA GLY A 388 30.50 -19.98 15.19
C GLY A 388 30.71 -20.96 14.04
N ASP A 389 29.70 -21.76 13.67
CA ASP A 389 29.75 -22.65 12.51
C ASP A 389 29.28 -21.91 11.25
N PHE A 390 30.12 -20.97 10.82
CA PHE A 390 29.83 -20.09 9.70
C PHE A 390 29.65 -20.84 8.38
N LYS A 391 30.23 -22.04 8.22
CA LYS A 391 30.07 -22.84 7.00
C LYS A 391 28.63 -23.29 6.84
N ASN A 392 28.04 -23.87 7.89
CA ASN A 392 26.63 -24.26 7.86
C ASN A 392 25.71 -23.03 7.85
N ALA A 393 26.07 -21.96 8.56
CA ALA A 393 25.32 -20.70 8.49
C ALA A 393 25.20 -20.18 7.05
N ILE A 394 26.32 -20.07 6.32
CA ILE A 394 26.34 -19.66 4.91
C ILE A 394 25.49 -20.59 4.04
N HIS A 395 25.60 -21.92 4.22
CA HIS A 395 24.78 -22.88 3.47
C HIS A 395 23.27 -22.59 3.62
N TYR A 396 22.80 -22.43 4.86
CA TYR A 396 21.38 -22.16 5.11
C TYR A 396 20.95 -20.76 4.69
N PHE A 397 21.81 -19.74 4.82
CA PHE A 397 21.51 -18.41 4.27
C PHE A 397 21.47 -18.43 2.74
N LEU A 398 22.30 -19.22 2.06
CA LEU A 398 22.25 -19.36 0.60
C LEU A 398 20.93 -19.93 0.14
N GLU A 399 20.44 -20.98 0.81
CA GLU A 399 19.11 -21.51 0.56
C GLU A 399 18.01 -20.49 0.88
N ALA A 400 18.12 -19.77 2.01
CA ALA A 400 17.19 -18.71 2.38
C ALA A 400 17.14 -17.55 1.37
N SER A 401 18.26 -17.25 0.71
CA SER A 401 18.36 -16.19 -0.30
C SER A 401 17.53 -16.45 -1.57
N ARG A 402 16.98 -17.65 -1.74
CA ARG A 402 16.05 -17.98 -2.83
C ARG A 402 14.61 -17.55 -2.53
N SER A 403 14.33 -17.05 -1.32
CA SER A 403 13.00 -16.62 -0.89
C SER A 403 12.36 -15.59 -1.82
N SER A 404 11.06 -15.70 -2.06
CA SER A 404 10.26 -14.65 -2.71
C SER A 404 10.02 -13.45 -1.80
N ASP A 405 10.18 -13.60 -0.48
CA ASP A 405 10.13 -12.50 0.47
C ASP A 405 11.42 -11.65 0.35
N ALA A 406 11.24 -10.38 0.00
CA ALA A 406 12.33 -9.44 -0.24
C ALA A 406 13.22 -9.24 1.01
N TYR A 407 12.63 -9.20 2.20
CA TYR A 407 13.37 -8.99 3.44
C TYR A 407 14.23 -10.20 3.78
N ILE A 408 13.64 -11.41 3.74
CA ILE A 408 14.35 -12.66 3.97
C ILE A 408 15.51 -12.83 2.98
N ARG A 409 15.26 -12.57 1.70
CA ARG A 409 16.28 -12.65 0.63
C ARG A 409 17.46 -11.71 0.90
N LEU A 410 17.17 -10.42 1.09
CA LEU A 410 18.21 -9.39 1.28
C LEU A 410 18.98 -9.63 2.58
N LYS A 411 18.28 -9.92 3.68
CA LYS A 411 18.90 -10.23 4.97
C LYS A 411 19.85 -11.42 4.84
N SER A 412 19.45 -12.48 4.14
CA SER A 412 20.29 -13.66 3.95
C SER A 412 21.56 -13.36 3.17
N LEU A 413 21.48 -12.57 2.08
CA LEU A 413 22.67 -12.17 1.31
C LEU A 413 23.64 -11.30 2.10
N ILE A 414 23.12 -10.41 2.96
CA ILE A 414 23.95 -9.60 3.85
C ILE A 414 24.66 -10.48 4.87
N MET A 415 23.94 -11.42 5.48
CA MET A 415 24.53 -12.36 6.44
C MET A 415 25.59 -13.26 5.81
N ILE A 416 25.39 -13.75 4.57
CA ILE A 416 26.43 -14.49 3.84
C ILE A 416 27.71 -13.65 3.68
N SER A 417 27.56 -12.39 3.27
CA SER A 417 28.69 -11.47 3.15
C SER A 417 29.40 -11.27 4.49
N TYR A 418 28.63 -11.10 5.58
CA TYR A 418 29.17 -10.96 6.93
C TYR A 418 29.91 -12.23 7.40
N ASP A 419 29.34 -13.41 7.20
CA ASP A 419 29.95 -14.69 7.60
C ASP A 419 31.25 -14.95 6.83
N TYR A 420 31.35 -14.55 5.56
CA TYR A 420 32.61 -14.58 4.82
C TYR A 420 33.66 -13.63 5.40
N ILE A 421 33.29 -12.46 5.93
CA ILE A 421 34.21 -11.57 6.66
C ILE A 421 34.71 -12.27 7.92
N LEU A 422 33.84 -12.96 8.65
CA LEU A 422 34.23 -13.72 9.84
C LEU A 422 35.22 -14.85 9.51
N GLN A 423 35.11 -15.45 8.32
CA GLN A 423 36.06 -16.42 7.75
C GLN A 423 37.27 -15.80 7.05
N ASN A 424 37.50 -14.48 7.14
CA ASN A 424 38.57 -13.74 6.46
C ASN A 424 38.55 -13.83 4.91
N SER A 425 37.39 -14.10 4.31
CA SER A 425 37.18 -14.19 2.85
C SER A 425 36.62 -12.89 2.27
N PHE A 426 37.37 -11.79 2.37
CA PHE A 426 36.90 -10.43 2.04
C PHE A 426 36.45 -10.24 0.59
N LYS A 427 37.14 -10.88 -0.38
CA LYS A 427 36.72 -10.86 -1.79
C LYS A 427 35.31 -11.43 -1.99
N LEU A 428 35.04 -12.62 -1.46
CA LEU A 428 33.71 -13.24 -1.52
C LEU A 428 32.66 -12.39 -0.81
N ALA A 429 33.02 -11.83 0.35
CA ALA A 429 32.14 -10.89 1.05
C ALA A 429 31.76 -9.69 0.17
N ALA A 430 32.73 -9.08 -0.53
CA ALA A 430 32.49 -7.96 -1.43
C ALA A 430 31.59 -8.32 -2.62
N ASP A 431 31.79 -9.50 -3.21
CA ASP A 431 30.96 -10.00 -4.31
C ASP A 431 29.49 -10.16 -3.88
N PHE A 432 29.25 -10.78 -2.71
CA PHE A 432 27.91 -10.92 -2.14
C PHE A 432 27.28 -9.58 -1.74
N LEU A 433 28.07 -8.63 -1.20
CA LEU A 433 27.57 -7.30 -0.88
C LEU A 433 27.15 -6.54 -2.15
N ASN A 434 27.91 -6.66 -3.24
CA ASN A 434 27.56 -6.03 -4.52
C ASN A 434 26.29 -6.65 -5.12
N LYS A 435 26.13 -7.98 -5.04
CA LYS A 435 24.90 -8.67 -5.41
C LYS A 435 23.70 -8.18 -4.57
N THR A 436 23.90 -8.02 -3.26
CA THR A 436 22.88 -7.51 -2.34
C THR A 436 22.43 -6.12 -2.71
N LYS A 437 23.35 -5.18 -3.00
CA LYS A 437 23.01 -3.81 -3.38
C LYS A 437 22.13 -3.74 -4.63
N LYS A 438 22.49 -4.50 -5.68
CA LYS A 438 21.68 -4.60 -6.90
C LYS A 438 20.26 -5.12 -6.62
N GLN A 439 20.13 -6.13 -5.76
CA GLN A 439 18.82 -6.64 -5.38
C GLN A 439 18.03 -5.68 -4.47
N HIS A 440 18.71 -4.95 -3.59
CA HIS A 440 18.07 -3.95 -2.73
C HIS A 440 17.45 -2.84 -3.57
N GLU A 441 18.15 -2.34 -4.59
CA GLU A 441 17.60 -1.37 -5.55
C GLU A 441 16.31 -1.87 -6.20
N ALA A 442 16.25 -3.15 -6.59
CA ALA A 442 15.08 -3.74 -7.23
C ALA A 442 13.93 -4.09 -6.27
N LEU A 443 14.20 -4.29 -4.98
CA LEU A 443 13.23 -4.85 -4.02
C LEU A 443 12.86 -3.90 -2.88
N SER A 444 13.52 -2.73 -2.75
CA SER A 444 13.35 -1.85 -1.59
C SER A 444 11.93 -1.31 -1.41
N ASP A 445 11.16 -1.19 -2.50
CA ASP A 445 9.77 -0.71 -2.47
C ASP A 445 8.77 -1.77 -1.97
N LEU A 446 9.23 -3.01 -1.80
CA LEU A 446 8.45 -4.11 -1.21
C LEU A 446 8.63 -4.22 0.31
N LEU A 447 9.52 -3.42 0.91
CA LEU A 447 9.83 -3.45 2.34
C LEU A 447 9.02 -2.38 3.09
N SER A 448 8.61 -2.70 4.32
CA SER A 448 8.15 -1.67 5.27
C SER A 448 9.27 -0.68 5.58
N SER A 449 8.92 0.53 6.03
CA SER A 449 9.88 1.60 6.36
C SER A 449 10.97 1.11 7.31
N LYS A 450 10.56 0.42 8.39
CA LYS A 450 11.46 -0.17 9.38
C LYS A 450 12.38 -1.23 8.77
N ARG A 451 11.85 -2.16 7.95
CA ARG A 451 12.65 -3.20 7.29
C ARG A 451 13.63 -2.61 6.27
N LYS A 452 13.23 -1.56 5.54
CA LYS A 452 14.09 -0.82 4.60
C LYS A 452 15.27 -0.17 5.33
N GLU A 453 15.00 0.49 6.46
CA GLU A 453 16.05 1.07 7.30
C GLU A 453 16.99 0.00 7.87
N GLN A 454 16.45 -1.11 8.39
CA GLN A 454 17.25 -2.25 8.86
C GLN A 454 18.21 -2.76 7.77
N ILE A 455 17.70 -3.04 6.57
CA ILE A 455 18.50 -3.54 5.45
C ILE A 455 19.58 -2.53 5.04
N TYR A 456 19.24 -1.24 4.97
CA TYR A 456 20.20 -0.19 4.65
C TYR A 456 21.34 -0.11 5.68
N LEU A 457 21.01 -0.15 6.97
CA LEU A 457 22.00 -0.13 8.05
C LEU A 457 22.90 -1.38 8.02
N MET A 458 22.32 -2.56 7.77
CA MET A 458 23.06 -3.82 7.66
C MET A 458 24.02 -3.80 6.44
N ILE A 459 23.58 -3.32 5.27
CA ILE A 459 24.45 -3.14 4.09
C ILE A 459 25.59 -2.17 4.43
N SER A 460 25.29 -1.08 5.12
CA SER A 460 26.28 -0.06 5.50
C SER A 460 27.30 -0.58 6.51
N TYR A 461 26.85 -1.39 7.48
CA TYR A 461 27.71 -2.09 8.43
C TYR A 461 28.70 -3.02 7.72
N VAL A 462 28.21 -3.92 6.87
CA VAL A 462 29.06 -4.87 6.13
C VAL A 462 30.00 -4.14 5.17
N LYS A 463 29.54 -3.07 4.50
CA LYS A 463 30.39 -2.21 3.66
C LYS A 463 31.55 -1.61 4.47
N ALA A 464 31.28 -1.08 5.66
CA ALA A 464 32.30 -0.49 6.52
C ALA A 464 33.34 -1.52 6.98
N LEU A 465 32.90 -2.75 7.30
CA LEU A 465 33.80 -3.85 7.62
C LEU A 465 34.75 -4.21 6.46
N ILE A 466 34.23 -4.32 5.24
CA ILE A 466 35.05 -4.60 4.03
C ILE A 466 36.04 -3.46 3.75
N GLN A 467 35.67 -2.23 4.09
CA GLN A 467 36.53 -1.05 3.97
C GLN A 467 37.47 -0.86 5.16
N PHE A 468 37.43 -1.75 6.15
CA PHE A 468 38.18 -1.66 7.41
C PHE A 468 37.92 -0.38 8.21
N ASP A 469 36.74 0.25 8.02
CA ASP A 469 36.28 1.43 8.76
C ASP A 469 35.49 0.98 10.00
N PHE A 470 36.23 0.56 11.04
CA PHE A 470 35.65 -0.06 12.23
C PHE A 470 34.81 0.90 13.09
N GLU A 471 35.10 2.20 13.08
CA GLU A 471 34.32 3.17 13.84
C GLU A 471 32.97 3.43 13.18
N LYS A 472 32.94 3.48 11.84
CA LYS A 472 31.70 3.54 11.08
C LYS A 472 30.90 2.25 11.20
N ALA A 473 31.57 1.08 11.17
CA ALA A 473 30.91 -0.20 11.40
C ALA A 473 30.26 -0.24 12.80
N LYS A 474 30.98 0.17 13.84
CA LYS A 474 30.44 0.29 15.21
C LYS A 474 29.21 1.19 15.26
N THR A 475 29.28 2.36 14.61
CA THR A 475 28.17 3.32 14.53
C THR A 475 26.93 2.70 13.89
N HIS A 476 27.09 2.00 12.77
CA HIS A 476 25.97 1.31 12.11
C HIS A 476 25.40 0.17 12.97
N LEU A 477 26.26 -0.61 13.63
CA LEU A 477 25.82 -1.69 14.52
C LEU A 477 25.01 -1.16 15.71
N THR A 478 25.43 -0.04 16.33
CA THR A 478 24.66 0.64 17.38
C THR A 478 23.29 1.10 16.86
N LYS A 479 23.22 1.67 15.65
CA LYS A 479 21.94 2.07 15.05
C LYS A 479 21.01 0.85 14.81
N ILE A 480 21.55 -0.28 14.35
CA ILE A 480 20.79 -1.52 14.17
C ILE A 480 20.21 -2.01 15.51
N SER A 481 21.02 -1.97 16.57
CA SER A 481 20.58 -2.34 17.91
C SER A 481 19.43 -1.45 18.41
N ASN A 482 19.61 -0.13 18.29
CA ASN A 482 18.59 0.85 18.72
C ASN A 482 17.27 0.72 17.95
N LEU A 483 17.32 0.36 16.66
CA LEU A 483 16.13 0.19 15.83
C LEU A 483 15.25 -1.00 16.24
N ASN A 484 15.84 -1.98 16.93
CA ASN A 484 15.15 -3.20 17.33
C ASN A 484 14.57 -3.14 18.75
N ASP A 485 15.16 -2.32 19.63
CA ASP A 485 14.76 -2.13 21.04
C ASP A 485 14.46 -3.43 21.82
N PHE A 486 15.16 -4.51 21.47
CA PHE A 486 14.93 -5.81 22.11
C PHE A 486 15.46 -5.80 23.55
N VAL A 487 14.65 -6.33 24.47
CA VAL A 487 14.97 -6.46 25.90
C VAL A 487 15.37 -7.89 26.25
N HIS A 488 14.90 -8.88 25.50
CA HIS A 488 15.12 -10.29 25.78
C HIS A 488 16.62 -10.65 25.89
N LYS A 489 16.96 -11.41 26.94
CA LYS A 489 18.36 -11.76 27.30
C LYS A 489 19.17 -12.35 26.14
N TRP A 490 18.55 -13.21 25.34
CA TRP A 490 19.19 -13.79 24.16
C TRP A 490 19.56 -12.73 23.11
N GLU A 491 18.65 -11.80 22.80
CA GLU A 491 18.89 -10.75 21.81
C GLU A 491 20.03 -9.82 22.27
N LYS A 492 20.03 -9.44 23.56
CA LYS A 492 21.14 -8.67 24.16
C LYS A 492 22.47 -9.41 24.14
N ARG A 493 22.47 -10.75 24.25
CA ARG A 493 23.69 -11.56 24.14
C ARG A 493 24.16 -11.65 22.69
N ALA A 494 23.25 -11.88 21.75
CA ALA A 494 23.55 -11.88 20.32
C ALA A 494 24.17 -10.54 19.92
N GLU A 495 23.58 -9.41 20.34
CA GLU A 495 24.14 -8.08 20.15
C GLU A 495 25.57 -7.95 20.71
N LYS A 496 25.80 -8.37 21.96
CA LYS A 496 27.15 -8.37 22.56
C LYS A 496 28.15 -9.21 21.75
N ASN A 497 27.71 -10.36 21.23
CA ASN A 497 28.54 -11.21 20.38
C ASN A 497 28.89 -10.52 19.06
N GLU A 498 27.97 -9.76 18.45
CA GLU A 498 28.25 -8.98 17.24
C GLU A 498 29.30 -7.88 17.48
N PHE A 499 29.25 -7.20 18.62
CA PHE A 499 30.30 -6.25 19.03
C PHE A 499 31.64 -6.95 19.29
N LYS A 500 31.62 -8.15 19.89
CA LYS A 500 32.82 -8.96 20.06
C LYS A 500 33.43 -9.35 18.71
N ASN A 501 32.62 -9.87 17.79
CA ASN A 501 33.03 -10.22 16.43
C ASN A 501 33.68 -9.03 15.70
N LEU A 502 33.09 -7.82 15.81
CA LEU A 502 33.67 -6.59 15.27
C LEU A 502 35.09 -6.33 15.82
N MET A 503 35.29 -6.50 17.13
CA MET A 503 36.60 -6.31 17.77
C MET A 503 37.60 -7.39 17.34
N ASP A 504 37.16 -8.64 17.21
CA ASP A 504 37.99 -9.76 16.76
C ASP A 504 38.44 -9.57 15.30
N ILE A 505 37.56 -9.10 14.41
CA ILE A 505 37.93 -8.71 13.03
C ILE A 505 38.97 -7.57 13.06
N LYS A 506 38.76 -6.53 13.87
CA LYS A 506 39.70 -5.39 14.02
C LYS A 506 41.07 -5.85 14.49
N GLN A 507 41.14 -6.78 15.44
CA GLN A 507 42.40 -7.33 15.96
C GLN A 507 43.13 -8.17 14.91
N ARG A 508 42.42 -9.08 14.23
CA ARG A 508 43.00 -9.90 13.14
C ARG A 508 43.59 -9.03 12.02
N TYR A 509 42.89 -7.96 11.64
CA TYR A 509 43.40 -7.01 10.65
C TYR A 509 44.67 -6.28 11.12
N LYS A 510 44.70 -5.81 12.38
CA LYS A 510 45.91 -5.18 12.95
C LYS A 510 47.11 -6.12 12.93
N GLN A 511 46.91 -7.39 13.26
CA GLN A 511 47.97 -8.41 13.21
C GLN A 511 48.46 -8.63 11.78
N TYR A 512 47.54 -8.79 10.83
CA TYR A 512 47.88 -8.93 9.40
C TYR A 512 48.66 -7.72 8.88
N SER A 513 48.24 -6.50 9.23
CA SER A 513 48.95 -5.28 8.83
C SER A 513 50.35 -5.18 9.43
N LYS A 514 50.56 -5.59 10.69
CA LYS A 514 51.88 -5.60 11.31
C LYS A 514 52.83 -6.60 10.64
N ASN A 515 52.34 -7.81 10.36
CA ASN A 515 53.15 -8.86 9.72
C ASN A 515 53.58 -8.47 8.30
N ASN A 516 52.83 -7.59 7.63
CA ASN A 516 53.07 -7.19 6.26
C ASN A 516 53.76 -5.83 6.08
N GLN A 517 54.02 -5.07 7.16
CA GLN A 517 54.76 -3.79 7.09
C GLN A 517 56.22 -3.95 6.63
N GLY A 518 56.76 -5.17 6.62
CA GLY A 518 58.07 -5.50 6.01
C GLY A 518 58.04 -5.65 4.48
N ASN A 519 56.89 -5.89 3.86
CA ASN A 519 56.74 -6.06 2.42
C ASN A 519 56.20 -4.76 1.79
N LYS A 520 57.11 -3.87 1.38
CA LYS A 520 56.85 -2.48 0.94
C LYS A 520 55.96 -2.29 -0.31
N LYS A 521 55.31 -3.33 -0.83
CA LYS A 521 54.34 -3.23 -1.93
C LYS A 521 53.22 -4.26 -1.76
N ILE A 522 52.30 -3.98 -0.84
CA ILE A 522 50.97 -4.60 -0.92
C ILE A 522 50.04 -3.56 -1.54
N THR A 523 49.74 -3.76 -2.81
CA THR A 523 48.79 -2.93 -3.56
C THR A 523 47.39 -3.06 -2.93
N ASN A 524 46.52 -2.07 -3.11
CA ASN A 524 45.12 -2.17 -2.65
C ASN A 524 44.37 -3.39 -3.21
N LYS A 525 44.92 -4.05 -4.24
CA LYS A 525 44.43 -5.28 -4.86
C LYS A 525 44.88 -6.57 -4.16
N GLU A 526 45.94 -6.52 -3.36
CA GLU A 526 46.40 -7.63 -2.50
C GLU A 526 45.86 -7.51 -1.06
N LYS A 527 45.34 -6.32 -0.68
CA LYS A 527 44.60 -6.10 0.58
C LYS A 527 43.14 -6.57 0.54
N LEU A 528 42.61 -6.86 -0.64
CA LEU A 528 41.21 -7.21 -0.94
C LEU A 528 41.16 -8.65 -1.48
#